data_AF-A0A0J8B7D1-F1
#
_entry.id   AF-A0A0J8B7D1-F1
#
_cell.length_a   1.000
_cell.length_b   1.000
_cell.length_c   1.000
_cell.angle_alpha   90.00
_cell.angle_beta   90.00
_cell.angle_gamma   90.00
#
_symmetry.space_group_name_H-M   'P 1'
#
loop_
_entity.id
_entity.type
_entity.pdbx_description
1 polymer ?
#
loop_
_entity_poly.entity_id
_entity_poly.type
_entity_poly.pdbx_seq_one_letter_code
_entity_poly.pdbx_strand_id
1 'polypeptide(L)'
;MVTSTPTYSNITLGSSLIAGDASSSWVSPSKDFAFGFQQMDSGSFLLGIWFNRIPEKTIVWSPNRDHLALKGSKVELTTDKSLILTDPSGREIWKANKGLQTIAYAAMLDTGNFVLVTRDSVVAWQSFDEPSDTLLPTQTLKQGSRLIASFSKKNHSSGRFTLDLGFNGNLALYTTSFPLFNTLNTNYQIFEDQGLGYQLVFSQDGSLYLIDSNNRKLVADIFQNEVYTQVLYQRVILEYDGVLRHYIYTRSMSSSRGWSIKSFTPENICIAVIQQTGSGVCGFNSYCKLGDGKRPNCICPPGYALLDSKNEMGGCYRNFLPQNCKDGSQEINQFDFQVLQDVDWPLSDYEYFPNVTKDWCRKDCLADCFCDVAIFRDGGDCWKKRMPLSNGKNDTSVDRTAFIKIRIGGG
;
A
#
# COMPACT_ATOMS: atom_id res chain seq x y z
N MET A 1 15.91 -24.24 33.64
CA MET A 1 15.48 -22.87 33.32
C MET A 1 16.71 -21.99 33.33
N VAL A 2 17.20 -21.61 32.15
CA VAL A 2 18.24 -20.58 32.02
C VAL A 2 17.53 -19.35 31.51
N THR A 3 17.20 -18.41 32.40
CA THR A 3 16.69 -17.09 32.04
C THR A 3 17.86 -16.27 31.52
N SER A 4 18.05 -16.27 30.19
CA SER A 4 18.95 -15.30 29.55
C SER A 4 18.27 -13.94 29.58
N THR A 5 18.76 -13.03 30.44
CA THR A 5 18.46 -11.61 30.34
C THR A 5 18.93 -11.11 28.96
N PRO A 6 18.07 -10.46 28.16
CA PRO A 6 18.52 -9.96 26.87
C PRO A 6 19.54 -8.84 27.11
N THR A 7 20.76 -9.02 26.63
CA THR A 7 21.82 -8.01 26.66
C THR A 7 21.58 -7.00 25.55
N TYR A 8 20.63 -6.08 25.74
CA TYR A 8 20.45 -4.94 24.85
C TYR A 8 21.48 -3.84 25.18
N SER A 9 21.97 -3.15 24.15
CA SER A 9 22.81 -1.96 24.34
C SER A 9 21.91 -0.76 24.62
N ASN A 10 21.95 -0.26 25.86
CA ASN A 10 21.13 0.88 26.27
C ASN A 10 21.54 2.14 25.53
N ILE A 11 20.56 2.81 24.93
CA ILE A 11 20.68 4.17 24.44
C ILE A 11 20.35 5.08 25.62
N THR A 12 21.36 5.76 26.14
CA THR A 12 21.26 6.61 27.32
C THR A 12 20.65 7.98 26.99
N LEU A 13 20.07 8.63 27.99
CA LEU A 13 19.58 10.01 27.87
C LEU A 13 20.70 10.95 27.37
N GLY A 14 20.35 11.90 26.50
CA GLY A 14 21.25 12.80 25.78
C GLY A 14 21.84 12.21 24.50
N SER A 15 21.61 10.93 24.21
CA SER A 15 22.05 10.31 22.94
C SER A 15 21.26 10.86 21.76
N SER A 16 21.95 11.18 20.67
CA SER A 16 21.32 11.66 19.44
C SER A 16 21.95 11.09 18.17
N LEU A 17 21.19 11.14 17.08
CA LEU A 17 21.64 10.90 15.71
C LEU A 17 21.31 12.13 14.87
N ILE A 18 22.15 12.44 13.89
CA ILE A 18 21.96 13.57 12.98
C ILE A 18 21.86 13.04 11.54
N ALA A 19 20.88 13.54 10.80
CA ALA A 19 20.69 13.23 9.39
C ALA A 19 21.83 13.82 8.54
N GLY A 20 22.54 12.98 7.80
CA GLY A 20 23.67 13.39 6.97
C GLY A 20 24.26 12.23 6.17
N ASP A 21 25.32 12.51 5.42
CA ASP A 21 25.89 11.57 4.44
C ASP A 21 26.54 10.33 5.09
N ALA A 22 26.92 10.44 6.37
CA ALA A 22 27.45 9.36 7.18
C ALA A 22 26.69 9.29 8.52
N SER A 23 25.36 9.18 8.47
CA SER A 23 24.55 9.05 9.69
C SER A 23 24.85 7.73 10.40
N SER A 24 25.21 7.83 11.69
CA SER A 24 25.27 6.68 12.59
C SER A 24 23.87 6.10 12.83
N SER A 25 23.81 4.91 13.42
CA SER A 25 22.56 4.24 13.78
C SER A 25 22.67 3.55 15.13
N TRP A 26 21.52 3.37 15.77
CA TRP A 26 21.40 2.52 16.95
C TRP A 26 21.06 1.10 16.50
N VAL A 27 21.94 0.16 16.78
CA VAL A 27 21.92 -1.19 16.20
C VAL A 27 21.50 -2.20 17.27
N SER A 28 20.69 -3.20 16.88
CA SER A 28 20.30 -4.29 17.79
C SER A 28 21.52 -5.15 18.17
N PRO A 29 21.51 -5.86 19.30
CA PRO A 29 22.61 -6.76 19.70
C PRO A 29 23.04 -7.77 18.64
N SER A 30 22.08 -8.39 17.95
CA SER A 30 22.34 -9.30 16.83
C SER A 30 22.85 -8.57 15.59
N LYS A 31 22.68 -7.25 15.50
CA LYS A 31 22.93 -6.41 14.32
C LYS A 31 22.01 -6.69 13.14
N ASP A 32 20.92 -7.43 13.34
CA ASP A 32 19.94 -7.70 12.29
C ASP A 32 19.07 -6.48 12.00
N PHE A 33 18.82 -5.64 13.01
CA PHE A 33 18.06 -4.40 12.87
C PHE A 33 18.87 -3.18 13.28
N ALA A 34 18.54 -2.03 12.70
CA ALA A 34 19.08 -0.75 13.11
C ALA A 34 18.00 0.34 12.99
N PHE A 35 18.13 1.35 13.84
CA PHE A 35 17.30 2.55 13.91
C PHE A 35 18.17 3.78 13.60
N GLY A 36 17.68 4.68 12.75
CA GLY A 36 18.39 5.91 12.41
C GLY A 36 17.87 6.56 11.13
N PHE A 37 18.70 7.37 10.47
CA PHE A 37 18.33 8.05 9.23
C PHE A 37 18.69 7.23 7.99
N GLN A 38 17.76 7.18 7.04
CA GLN A 38 17.97 6.68 5.68
C GLN A 38 17.69 7.79 4.68
N GLN A 39 18.62 8.00 3.76
CA GLN A 39 18.48 9.02 2.72
C GLN A 39 17.51 8.55 1.64
N MET A 40 16.49 9.34 1.36
CA MET A 40 15.51 9.04 0.30
C MET A 40 15.88 9.73 -1.01
N ASP A 41 16.14 11.04 -0.92
CA ASP A 41 16.54 11.91 -2.02
C ASP A 41 17.74 12.77 -1.58
N SER A 42 18.29 13.56 -2.49
CA SER A 42 19.37 14.50 -2.15
C SER A 42 18.93 15.47 -1.05
N GLY A 43 19.49 15.30 0.16
CA GLY A 43 19.20 16.17 1.31
C GLY A 43 17.94 15.83 2.12
N SER A 44 17.19 14.77 1.78
CA SER A 44 15.95 14.37 2.45
C SER A 44 16.05 12.97 3.06
N PHE A 45 15.58 12.82 4.30
CA PHE A 45 15.81 11.63 5.12
C PHE A 45 14.52 11.13 5.79
N LEU A 46 14.39 9.81 5.86
CA LEU A 46 13.47 9.13 6.77
C LEU A 46 14.22 8.73 8.04
N LEU A 47 13.61 8.99 9.19
CA LEU A 47 13.92 8.25 10.40
C LEU A 47 13.22 6.89 10.27
N GLY A 48 13.90 5.79 10.56
CA GLY A 48 13.27 4.49 10.46
C GLY A 48 14.05 3.34 11.04
N ILE A 49 13.43 2.16 10.98
CA ILE A 49 14.01 0.87 11.32
C ILE A 49 14.16 0.08 10.02
N TRP A 50 15.29 -0.62 9.85
CA TRP A 50 15.55 -1.45 8.68
C TRP A 50 16.29 -2.75 9.02
N PHE A 51 16.23 -3.71 8.10
CA PHE A 51 17.09 -4.90 8.13
C PHE A 51 18.53 -4.51 7.82
N ASN A 52 19.38 -4.49 8.85
CA ASN A 52 20.71 -3.93 8.78
C ASN A 52 21.73 -4.83 8.05
N ARG A 53 21.53 -6.14 8.02
CA ARG A 53 22.40 -7.07 7.29
C ARG A 53 22.03 -7.25 5.82
N ILE A 54 20.91 -6.68 5.38
CA ILE A 54 20.48 -6.67 3.98
C ILE A 54 21.11 -5.44 3.30
N PRO A 55 21.82 -5.59 2.15
CA PRO A 55 22.48 -4.48 1.46
C PRO A 55 21.54 -3.31 1.11
N GLU A 56 20.31 -3.62 0.70
CA GLU A 56 19.27 -2.67 0.31
C GLU A 56 18.68 -1.89 1.49
N LYS A 57 19.02 -2.25 2.73
CA LYS A 57 18.52 -1.61 3.96
C LYS A 57 17.00 -1.46 3.97
N THR A 58 16.29 -2.55 3.67
CA THR A 58 14.82 -2.57 3.60
C THR A 58 14.20 -1.99 4.87
N ILE A 59 13.54 -0.84 4.73
CA ILE A 59 12.84 -0.13 5.81
C ILE A 59 11.55 -0.87 6.15
N VAL A 60 11.26 -0.98 7.44
CA VAL A 60 10.08 -1.69 7.99
C VAL A 60 9.24 -0.81 8.92
N TRP A 61 9.76 0.35 9.29
CA TRP A 61 9.07 1.30 10.15
C TRP A 61 9.62 2.71 9.92
N SER A 62 8.74 3.71 9.85
CA SER A 62 9.14 5.12 9.82
C SER A 62 8.01 6.00 10.35
N PRO A 63 8.29 6.93 11.29
CA PRO A 63 7.27 7.80 11.86
C PRO A 63 7.07 9.09 11.06
N ASN A 64 8.04 9.49 10.24
CA ASN A 64 8.05 10.76 9.50
C ASN A 64 7.92 10.55 7.98
N ARG A 65 7.30 9.43 7.58
CA ARG A 65 7.12 9.06 6.16
C ARG A 65 6.34 10.09 5.32
N ASP A 66 5.47 10.86 5.96
CA ASP A 66 4.69 11.94 5.33
C ASP A 66 5.38 13.30 5.39
N HIS A 67 6.44 13.43 6.21
CA HIS A 67 7.19 14.66 6.46
C HIS A 67 8.68 14.36 6.56
N LEU A 68 9.35 14.22 5.40
CA LEU A 68 10.77 13.93 5.33
C LEU A 68 11.60 14.96 6.11
N ALA A 69 12.58 14.45 6.83
CA ALA A 69 13.53 15.27 7.58
C ALA A 69 14.60 15.83 6.65
N LEU A 70 15.01 17.08 6.85
CA LEU A 70 16.10 17.68 6.08
C LEU A 70 17.46 17.24 6.62
N LYS A 71 18.51 17.33 5.80
CA LYS A 71 19.89 17.21 6.27
C LYS A 71 20.15 18.13 7.47
N GLY A 72 20.80 17.59 8.52
CA GLY A 72 21.00 18.28 9.80
C GLY A 72 19.88 18.11 10.81
N SER A 73 18.76 17.47 10.45
CA SER A 73 17.72 17.09 11.42
C SER A 73 18.28 16.14 12.46
N LYS A 74 17.76 16.21 13.69
CA LYS A 74 18.29 15.48 14.85
C LYS A 74 17.18 14.67 15.50
N VAL A 75 17.42 13.37 15.70
CA VAL A 75 16.64 12.55 16.63
C VAL A 75 17.42 12.41 17.92
N GLU A 76 16.81 12.71 19.04
CA GLU A 76 17.46 12.71 20.36
C GLU A 76 16.57 12.04 21.39
N LEU A 77 17.16 11.16 22.20
CA LEU A 77 16.57 10.74 23.46
C LEU A 77 16.95 11.78 24.50
N THR A 78 16.07 12.76 24.70
CA THR A 78 16.36 13.98 25.44
C THR A 78 16.48 13.74 26.94
N THR A 79 17.10 14.68 27.65
CA THR A 79 17.22 14.63 29.11
C THR A 79 15.91 14.88 29.85
N ASP A 80 14.94 15.54 29.21
CA ASP A 80 13.52 15.59 29.62
C ASP A 80 12.74 14.30 29.24
N LYS A 81 13.47 13.23 28.90
CA LYS A 81 13.00 11.84 28.84
C LYS A 81 12.01 11.56 27.71
N SER A 82 12.19 12.21 26.57
CA SER A 82 11.38 12.00 25.37
C SER A 82 12.28 11.59 24.20
N LEU A 83 11.76 10.85 23.23
CA LEU A 83 12.46 10.67 21.94
C LEU A 83 11.86 11.64 20.93
N ILE A 84 12.62 12.63 20.51
CA ILE A 84 12.13 13.74 19.69
C ILE A 84 12.96 13.83 18.41
N LEU A 85 12.28 13.92 17.27
CA LEU A 85 12.83 14.28 15.98
C LEU A 85 12.57 15.76 15.71
N THR A 86 13.64 16.51 15.45
CA THR A 86 13.61 17.95 15.16
C THR A 86 14.26 18.27 13.83
N ASP A 87 13.77 19.30 13.16
CA ASP A 87 14.42 19.87 11.97
C ASP A 87 15.65 20.71 12.36
N PRO A 88 16.49 21.17 11.40
CA PRO A 88 17.70 21.93 11.71
C PRO A 88 17.45 23.26 12.44
N SER A 89 16.22 23.78 12.41
CA SER A 89 15.83 24.99 13.15
C SER A 89 15.38 24.69 14.60
N GLY A 90 15.32 23.41 14.98
CA GLY A 90 14.87 22.95 16.29
C GLY A 90 13.36 22.74 16.40
N ARG A 91 12.61 22.85 15.29
CA ARG A 91 11.17 22.59 15.30
C ARG A 91 10.90 21.09 15.33
N GLU A 92 9.95 20.67 16.17
CA GLU A 92 9.52 19.28 16.28
C GLU A 92 8.85 18.79 14.99
N ILE A 93 9.37 17.69 14.43
CA ILE A 93 8.76 16.95 13.32
C ILE A 93 7.92 15.81 13.88
N TRP A 94 8.44 15.10 14.88
CA TRP A 94 7.80 13.96 15.51
C TRP A 94 8.33 13.74 16.93
N LYS A 95 7.49 13.18 17.80
CA LYS A 95 7.83 12.83 19.17
C LYS A 95 7.20 11.50 19.55
N ALA A 96 8.04 10.58 20.04
CA ALA A 96 7.59 9.35 20.68
C ALA A 96 7.10 9.63 22.11
N ASN A 97 6.20 8.80 22.62
CA ASN A 97 5.64 8.90 23.98
C ASN A 97 5.09 10.30 24.32
N LYS A 98 3.79 10.50 24.11
CA LYS A 98 3.06 11.72 24.52
C LYS A 98 2.58 11.66 25.98
N GLY A 99 2.88 10.58 26.70
CA GLY A 99 2.45 10.35 28.08
C GLY A 99 3.36 11.01 29.12
N LEU A 100 2.95 10.90 30.39
CA LEU A 100 3.66 11.46 31.55
C LEU A 100 4.79 10.56 32.09
N GLN A 101 5.03 9.41 31.46
CA GLN A 101 5.95 8.40 31.99
C GLN A 101 7.41 8.83 31.82
N THR A 102 8.19 8.64 32.89
CA THR A 102 9.62 8.96 32.93
C THR A 102 10.44 7.87 32.24
N ILE A 103 10.96 8.17 31.04
CA ILE A 103 11.88 7.29 30.31
C ILE A 103 13.27 7.27 30.98
N ALA A 104 13.87 6.09 31.05
CA ALA A 104 15.21 5.86 31.57
C ALA A 104 16.22 5.62 30.43
N TYR A 105 15.85 4.84 29.43
CA TYR A 105 16.68 4.53 28.26
C TYR A 105 15.81 4.09 27.08
N ALA A 106 16.42 4.02 25.90
CA ALA A 106 15.84 3.37 24.73
C ALA A 106 16.66 2.14 24.33
N ALA A 107 16.05 1.22 23.58
CA ALA A 107 16.75 0.06 23.05
C ALA A 107 16.19 -0.37 21.68
N MET A 108 17.08 -0.78 20.79
CA MET A 108 16.74 -1.50 19.56
C MET A 108 16.81 -3.01 19.84
N LEU A 109 15.67 -3.70 19.87
CA LEU A 109 15.62 -5.14 20.15
C LEU A 109 15.89 -5.97 18.90
N ASP A 110 16.32 -7.22 19.09
CA ASP A 110 16.57 -8.18 17.99
C ASP A 110 15.29 -8.65 17.30
N THR A 111 14.12 -8.35 17.87
CA THR A 111 12.82 -8.54 17.21
C THR A 111 12.52 -7.47 16.15
N GLY A 112 13.31 -6.39 16.11
CA GLY A 112 13.01 -5.21 15.29
C GLY A 112 12.09 -4.21 16.00
N ASN A 113 11.75 -4.43 17.27
CA ASN A 113 10.99 -3.48 18.09
C ASN A 113 11.93 -2.45 18.73
N PHE A 114 11.68 -1.16 18.49
CA PHE A 114 12.37 -0.07 19.18
C PHE A 114 11.53 0.37 20.37
N VAL A 115 12.11 0.31 21.58
CA VAL A 115 11.38 0.52 22.83
C VAL A 115 11.94 1.67 23.65
N LEU A 116 11.06 2.40 24.32
CA LEU A 116 11.38 3.34 25.38
C LEU A 116 10.99 2.72 26.72
N VAL A 117 11.93 2.64 27.65
CA VAL A 117 11.75 1.90 28.91
C VAL A 117 11.90 2.84 30.09
N THR A 118 11.02 2.69 31.07
CA THR A 118 11.03 3.44 32.34
C THR A 118 12.08 2.89 33.31
N ARG A 119 12.29 3.59 34.44
CA ARG A 119 13.20 3.12 35.50
C ARG A 119 12.76 1.80 36.13
N ASP A 120 11.47 1.54 36.16
CA ASP A 120 10.87 0.33 36.70
C ASP A 120 10.86 -0.82 35.68
N SER A 121 11.62 -0.69 34.58
CA SER A 121 11.71 -1.68 33.50
C SER A 121 10.39 -1.94 32.76
N VAL A 122 9.45 -0.99 32.83
CA VAL A 122 8.20 -1.03 32.05
C VAL A 122 8.40 -0.36 30.71
N VAL A 123 7.95 -1.00 29.63
CA VAL A 123 7.92 -0.41 28.27
C VAL A 123 6.85 0.68 28.24
N ALA A 124 7.28 1.93 28.12
CA ALA A 124 6.40 3.10 28.06
C ALA A 124 5.89 3.38 26.64
N TRP A 125 6.69 3.04 25.64
CA TRP A 125 6.38 3.21 24.23
C TRP A 125 7.16 2.19 23.41
N GLN A 126 6.59 1.73 22.31
CA GLN A 126 7.25 0.81 21.39
C GLN A 126 6.81 1.04 19.95
N SER A 127 7.74 0.88 19.00
CA SER A 127 7.45 1.07 17.57
C SER A 127 6.42 0.08 17.03
N PHE A 128 6.32 -1.10 17.65
CA PHE A 128 5.35 -2.13 17.28
C PHE A 128 3.89 -1.70 17.46
N ASP A 129 3.62 -0.75 18.34
CA ASP A 129 2.28 -0.21 18.59
C ASP A 129 1.89 0.90 17.59
N GLU A 130 2.84 1.39 16.78
CA GLU A 130 2.62 2.42 15.76
C GLU A 130 3.18 1.95 14.41
N PRO A 131 2.64 0.87 13.81
CA PRO A 131 3.16 0.35 12.56
C PRO A 131 2.98 1.32 11.40
N SER A 132 3.81 1.16 10.36
CA SER A 132 3.72 1.94 9.12
C SER A 132 2.99 1.16 8.03
N ASP A 133 3.70 0.44 7.18
CA ASP A 133 3.13 -0.46 6.16
C ASP A 133 3.46 -1.94 6.42
N THR A 134 4.31 -2.24 7.41
CA THR A 134 4.93 -3.55 7.63
C THR A 134 4.69 -4.06 9.06
N LEU A 135 4.46 -5.37 9.19
CA LEU A 135 4.51 -6.16 10.41
C LEU A 135 5.74 -7.06 10.41
N LEU A 136 6.42 -7.12 11.56
CA LEU A 136 7.52 -8.03 11.83
C LEU A 136 7.08 -9.23 12.68
N PRO A 137 7.81 -10.36 12.66
CA PRO A 137 7.52 -11.48 13.55
C PRO A 137 7.45 -11.03 15.00
N THR A 138 6.54 -11.63 15.78
CA THR A 138 6.17 -11.26 17.16
C THR A 138 5.37 -9.97 17.31
N GLN A 139 5.16 -9.21 16.24
CA GLN A 139 4.33 -8.01 16.28
C GLN A 139 2.85 -8.38 16.25
N THR A 140 2.05 -7.65 17.03
CA THR A 140 0.60 -7.71 17.00
C THR A 140 0.03 -6.36 16.61
N LEU A 141 -0.90 -6.34 15.67
CA LEU A 141 -1.69 -5.16 15.34
C LEU A 141 -2.93 -5.17 16.24
N LYS A 142 -3.09 -4.12 17.05
CA LYS A 142 -4.19 -3.99 18.02
C LYS A 142 -5.43 -3.37 17.37
N GLN A 143 -6.60 -3.55 17.99
CA GLN A 143 -7.80 -2.78 17.64
C GLN A 143 -7.51 -1.27 17.56
N GLY A 144 -8.07 -0.63 16.55
CA GLY A 144 -7.86 0.78 16.22
C GLY A 144 -6.56 1.08 15.48
N SER A 145 -5.78 0.07 15.13
CA SER A 145 -4.51 0.21 14.40
C SER A 145 -4.64 -0.21 12.95
N ARG A 146 -3.74 0.30 12.12
CA ARG A 146 -3.73 0.06 10.68
C ARG A 146 -2.33 -0.01 10.10
N LEU A 147 -2.19 -0.72 8.98
CA LEU A 147 -1.05 -0.58 8.08
C LEU A 147 -1.47 0.30 6.91
N ILE A 148 -0.72 1.36 6.61
CA ILE A 148 -1.00 2.25 5.48
C ILE A 148 0.08 2.06 4.43
N ALA A 149 -0.31 1.58 3.25
CA ALA A 149 0.61 1.35 2.14
C ALA A 149 1.42 2.60 1.78
N SER A 150 2.59 2.42 1.20
CA SER A 150 3.35 3.51 0.56
C SER A 150 2.61 4.05 -0.68
N PHE A 151 2.81 5.31 -1.03
CA PHE A 151 2.15 5.94 -2.17
C PHE A 151 2.59 5.32 -3.50
N SER A 152 3.88 5.02 -3.62
CA SER A 152 4.46 4.29 -4.75
C SER A 152 5.69 3.50 -4.31
N LYS A 153 6.28 2.74 -5.23
CA LYS A 153 7.54 2.01 -4.98
C LYS A 153 8.69 2.90 -4.46
N LYS A 154 8.72 4.18 -4.86
CA LYS A 154 9.79 5.14 -4.52
C LYS A 154 9.34 6.21 -3.52
N ASN A 155 8.04 6.42 -3.37
CA ASN A 155 7.50 7.39 -2.43
C ASN A 155 6.89 6.66 -1.23
N HIS A 156 7.62 6.73 -0.11
CA HIS A 156 7.23 6.11 1.16
C HIS A 156 6.13 6.85 1.91
N SER A 157 5.62 7.99 1.43
CA SER A 157 4.49 8.66 2.05
C SER A 157 3.23 7.77 2.05
N SER A 158 2.27 8.12 2.89
CA SER A 158 1.00 7.41 3.01
C SER A 158 0.22 7.39 1.70
N GLY A 159 -0.18 6.18 1.31
CA GLY A 159 -0.76 5.85 0.02
C GLY A 159 -2.27 5.62 0.03
N ARG A 160 -2.71 4.78 -0.91
CA ARG A 160 -4.13 4.60 -1.27
C ARG A 160 -4.80 3.37 -0.67
N PHE A 161 -4.05 2.54 0.05
CA PHE A 161 -4.51 1.26 0.57
C PHE A 161 -4.17 1.12 2.04
N THR A 162 -5.05 0.48 2.79
CA THR A 162 -4.86 0.24 4.22
C THR A 162 -5.37 -1.13 4.64
N LEU A 163 -4.67 -1.79 5.56
CA LEU A 163 -5.18 -2.92 6.32
C LEU A 163 -5.64 -2.34 7.66
N ASP A 164 -6.92 -2.46 7.97
CA ASP A 164 -7.53 -1.84 9.13
C ASP A 164 -8.10 -2.90 10.06
N LEU A 165 -7.64 -2.92 11.32
CA LEU A 165 -8.31 -3.59 12.41
C LEU A 165 -9.04 -2.53 13.23
N GLY A 166 -10.31 -2.30 12.90
CA GLY A 166 -11.11 -1.23 13.50
C GLY A 166 -11.37 -1.45 14.99
N PHE A 167 -11.74 -0.38 15.70
CA PHE A 167 -12.17 -0.48 17.11
C PHE A 167 -13.42 -1.36 17.31
N ASN A 168 -14.18 -1.57 16.24
CA ASN A 168 -15.32 -2.49 16.22
C ASN A 168 -14.90 -3.96 16.09
N GLY A 169 -13.61 -4.27 15.92
CA GLY A 169 -13.08 -5.61 15.77
C GLY A 169 -13.17 -6.20 14.36
N ASN A 170 -13.55 -5.39 13.36
CA ASN A 170 -13.54 -5.82 11.96
C ASN A 170 -12.13 -5.71 11.37
N LEU A 171 -11.74 -6.70 10.57
CA LEU A 171 -10.46 -6.74 9.87
C LEU A 171 -10.68 -6.85 8.36
N ALA A 172 -10.19 -5.87 7.61
CA ALA A 172 -10.26 -5.89 6.15
C ALA A 172 -9.18 -5.03 5.49
N LEU A 173 -8.93 -5.29 4.20
CA LEU A 173 -8.21 -4.37 3.32
C LEU A 173 -9.18 -3.37 2.69
N TYR A 174 -8.79 -2.10 2.69
CA TYR A 174 -9.56 -0.98 2.17
C TYR A 174 -8.75 -0.12 1.21
N THR A 175 -9.43 0.43 0.20
CA THR A 175 -8.97 1.67 -0.44
C THR A 175 -9.22 2.86 0.51
N THR A 176 -8.45 3.93 0.35
CA THR A 176 -8.64 5.17 1.11
C THR A 176 -9.31 6.24 0.26
N SER A 177 -9.90 7.24 0.91
CA SER A 177 -10.40 8.46 0.25
C SER A 177 -9.25 9.41 -0.10
N PHE A 178 -8.22 8.88 -0.77
CA PHE A 178 -6.99 9.60 -1.08
C PHE A 178 -7.27 10.96 -1.75
N PRO A 179 -6.61 12.07 -1.34
CA PRO A 179 -5.40 12.13 -0.49
C PRO A 179 -5.64 12.00 1.01
N LEU A 180 -6.88 11.81 1.47
CA LEU A 180 -7.19 11.54 2.88
C LEU A 180 -6.90 10.07 3.23
N PHE A 181 -5.61 9.72 3.34
CA PHE A 181 -5.14 8.35 3.63
C PHE A 181 -5.66 7.79 4.96
N ASN A 182 -6.13 8.66 5.87
CA ASN A 182 -6.71 8.26 7.14
C ASN A 182 -8.20 7.91 7.08
N THR A 183 -8.85 8.08 5.93
CA THR A 183 -10.28 7.86 5.72
C THR A 183 -10.48 6.63 4.84
N LEU A 184 -11.13 5.60 5.39
CA LEU A 184 -11.52 4.41 4.64
C LEU A 184 -12.50 4.78 3.52
N ASN A 185 -12.42 4.10 2.38
CA ASN A 185 -13.37 4.24 1.27
C ASN A 185 -14.12 2.92 1.06
N THR A 186 -13.51 1.94 0.39
CA THR A 186 -14.17 0.69 0.02
C THR A 186 -13.32 -0.50 0.44
N ASN A 187 -13.89 -1.47 1.16
CA ASN A 187 -13.21 -2.74 1.41
C ASN A 187 -13.16 -3.58 0.13
N TYR A 188 -12.08 -4.33 -0.05
CA TYR A 188 -11.91 -5.24 -1.18
C TYR A 188 -11.43 -6.63 -0.77
N GLN A 189 -11.14 -6.83 0.51
CA GLN A 189 -10.85 -8.13 1.09
C GLN A 189 -11.26 -8.11 2.56
N ILE A 190 -12.28 -8.88 2.92
CA ILE A 190 -12.78 -9.00 4.29
C ILE A 190 -12.16 -10.26 4.92
N PHE A 191 -11.65 -10.13 6.14
CA PHE A 191 -11.17 -11.26 6.94
C PHE A 191 -12.06 -11.52 8.16
N GLU A 192 -12.64 -10.47 8.74
CA GLU A 192 -13.57 -10.53 9.88
C GLU A 192 -14.52 -9.33 9.82
N ASP A 193 -15.82 -9.57 9.94
CA ASP A 193 -16.88 -8.56 9.87
C ASP A 193 -17.97 -8.69 10.97
N GLN A 194 -17.83 -9.66 11.86
CA GLN A 194 -18.72 -9.91 13.01
C GLN A 194 -18.28 -9.14 14.27
N GLY A 195 -17.20 -8.35 14.18
CA GLY A 195 -16.71 -7.50 15.27
C GLY A 195 -16.06 -8.24 16.43
N LEU A 196 -15.56 -9.46 16.18
CA LEU A 196 -14.95 -10.30 17.22
C LEU A 196 -13.42 -10.11 17.32
N GLY A 197 -12.79 -9.52 16.29
CA GLY A 197 -11.34 -9.39 16.20
C GLY A 197 -10.74 -8.47 17.26
N TYR A 198 -9.72 -8.94 17.96
CA TYR A 198 -9.03 -8.19 19.02
C TYR A 198 -7.58 -7.84 18.67
N GLN A 199 -6.83 -8.82 18.16
CA GLN A 199 -5.45 -8.62 17.73
C GLN A 199 -5.13 -9.46 16.49
N LEU A 200 -4.50 -8.85 15.50
CA LEU A 200 -3.91 -9.56 14.37
C LEU A 200 -2.44 -9.87 14.72
N VAL A 201 -2.11 -11.16 14.79
CA VAL A 201 -0.82 -11.66 15.26
C VAL A 201 0.01 -12.13 14.07
N PHE A 202 1.22 -11.58 13.91
CA PHE A 202 2.23 -12.13 13.00
C PHE A 202 3.26 -12.92 13.82
N SER A 203 3.16 -14.24 13.77
CA SER A 203 3.94 -15.16 14.59
C SER A 203 5.35 -15.42 14.02
N GLN A 204 6.26 -15.90 14.87
CA GLN A 204 7.63 -16.27 14.47
C GLN A 204 7.69 -17.40 13.46
N ASP A 205 6.69 -18.29 13.46
CA ASP A 205 6.58 -19.37 12.50
C ASP A 205 6.07 -18.90 11.12
N GLY A 206 5.81 -17.60 10.98
CA GLY A 206 5.36 -16.97 9.74
C GLY A 206 3.85 -17.07 9.52
N SER A 207 3.08 -17.52 10.52
CA SER A 207 1.63 -17.46 10.45
C SER A 207 1.10 -16.04 10.74
N LEU A 208 0.08 -15.63 9.98
CA LEU A 208 -0.68 -14.39 10.22
C LEU A 208 -2.13 -14.75 10.53
N TYR A 209 -2.63 -14.43 11.73
CA TYR A 209 -3.99 -14.80 12.13
C TYR A 209 -4.62 -13.81 13.12
N LEU A 210 -5.95 -13.81 13.16
CA LEU A 210 -6.74 -12.96 14.04
C LEU A 210 -7.18 -13.74 15.29
N ILE A 211 -7.07 -13.12 16.47
CA ILE A 211 -7.58 -13.65 17.73
C ILE A 211 -8.66 -12.75 18.33
N ASP A 212 -9.54 -13.34 19.14
CA ASP A 212 -10.50 -12.63 19.99
C ASP A 212 -9.89 -12.19 21.34
N SER A 213 -10.68 -11.51 22.16
CA SER A 213 -10.27 -11.03 23.49
C SER A 213 -9.93 -12.14 24.49
N ASN A 214 -10.32 -13.38 24.21
CA ASN A 214 -10.04 -14.57 25.01
C ASN A 214 -8.85 -15.38 24.45
N ASN A 215 -8.07 -14.79 23.53
CA ASN A 215 -6.96 -15.43 22.82
C ASN A 215 -7.36 -16.64 21.97
N ARG A 216 -8.63 -16.75 21.57
CA ARG A 216 -9.09 -17.78 20.64
C ARG A 216 -8.90 -17.27 19.22
N LYS A 217 -8.35 -18.12 18.36
CA LYS A 217 -8.15 -17.83 16.94
C LYS A 217 -9.50 -17.84 16.21
N LEU A 218 -9.85 -16.72 15.57
CA LEU A 218 -11.14 -16.51 14.89
C LEU A 218 -11.11 -16.96 13.44
N VAL A 219 -10.02 -16.61 12.74
CA VAL A 219 -9.79 -16.98 11.34
C VAL A 219 -8.67 -18.01 11.32
N ALA A 220 -8.80 -19.03 10.46
CA ALA A 220 -7.65 -19.84 10.07
C ALA A 220 -6.52 -18.91 9.56
N ASP A 221 -5.30 -19.41 9.48
CA ASP A 221 -4.16 -18.58 9.09
C ASP A 221 -4.41 -17.82 7.78
N ILE A 222 -4.49 -16.48 7.85
CA ILE A 222 -4.56 -15.58 6.68
C ILE A 222 -3.35 -15.86 5.80
N PHE A 223 -2.18 -16.03 6.42
CA PHE A 223 -1.01 -16.66 5.80
C PHE A 223 -0.57 -17.85 6.62
N GLN A 224 -0.52 -19.03 5.99
CA GLN A 224 -0.20 -20.28 6.65
C GLN A 224 1.28 -20.39 7.01
N ASN A 225 1.55 -21.10 8.10
CA ASN A 225 2.89 -21.59 8.36
C ASN A 225 3.27 -22.63 7.29
N GLU A 226 4.47 -22.50 6.78
CA GLU A 226 5.13 -23.52 5.96
C GLU A 226 6.56 -23.60 6.47
N VAL A 227 7.02 -24.82 6.75
CA VAL A 227 8.34 -25.06 7.34
C VAL A 227 9.41 -24.77 6.29
N TYR A 228 10.03 -23.59 6.41
CA TYR A 228 11.23 -23.26 5.65
C TYR A 228 12.44 -23.30 6.58
N THR A 229 13.31 -24.29 6.38
CA THR A 229 14.51 -24.50 7.22
C THR A 229 15.60 -23.45 7.00
N GLN A 230 15.44 -22.54 6.03
CA GLN A 230 16.47 -21.58 5.60
C GLN A 230 16.02 -20.11 5.63
N VAL A 231 14.89 -19.78 6.26
CA VAL A 231 14.42 -18.39 6.39
C VAL A 231 15.31 -17.64 7.37
N LEU A 232 15.93 -16.56 6.89
CA LEU A 232 16.74 -15.66 7.70
C LEU A 232 15.89 -14.50 8.23
N TYR A 233 15.09 -13.87 7.35
CA TYR A 233 14.19 -12.79 7.71
C TYR A 233 12.82 -12.99 7.06
N GLN A 234 11.79 -12.45 7.67
CA GLN A 234 10.45 -12.41 7.10
C GLN A 234 9.71 -11.16 7.54
N ARG A 235 8.72 -10.75 6.74
CA ARG A 235 7.87 -9.59 7.01
C ARG A 235 6.54 -9.74 6.30
N VAL A 236 5.49 -9.17 6.88
CA VAL A 236 4.22 -8.94 6.19
C VAL A 236 4.12 -7.46 5.87
N ILE A 237 3.90 -7.08 4.62
CA ILE A 237 3.80 -5.68 4.19
C ILE A 237 2.54 -5.48 3.36
N LEU A 238 1.83 -4.39 3.61
CA LEU A 238 0.85 -3.86 2.66
C LEU A 238 1.59 -2.99 1.65
N GLU A 239 1.77 -3.51 0.45
CA GLU A 239 2.51 -2.84 -0.61
C GLU A 239 1.70 -1.69 -1.23
N TYR A 240 2.39 -0.76 -1.90
CA TYR A 240 1.80 0.41 -2.54
C TYR A 240 0.71 0.08 -3.58
N ASP A 241 0.67 -1.17 -4.01
CA ASP A 241 -0.27 -1.70 -4.99
C ASP A 241 -1.54 -2.32 -4.39
N GLY A 242 -1.68 -2.26 -3.06
CA GLY A 242 -2.86 -2.74 -2.34
C GLY A 242 -2.86 -4.23 -2.01
N VAL A 243 -1.79 -4.96 -2.35
CA VAL A 243 -1.69 -6.38 -2.03
C VAL A 243 -0.87 -6.55 -0.75
N LEU A 244 -1.46 -7.24 0.23
CA LEU A 244 -0.77 -7.66 1.45
C LEU A 244 0.12 -8.85 1.10
N ARG A 245 1.43 -8.76 1.38
CA ARG A 245 2.40 -9.79 1.02
C ARG A 245 3.21 -10.24 2.23
N HIS A 246 3.37 -11.54 2.37
CA HIS A 246 4.36 -12.18 3.23
C HIS A 246 5.62 -12.44 2.41
N TYR A 247 6.69 -11.74 2.75
CA TYR A 247 8.00 -11.92 2.16
C TYR A 247 8.91 -12.71 3.09
N ILE A 248 9.73 -13.58 2.49
CA ILE A 248 10.83 -14.26 3.16
C ILE A 248 12.16 -13.88 2.48
N TYR A 249 13.22 -13.85 3.28
CA TYR A 249 14.60 -13.65 2.83
C TYR A 249 15.39 -14.87 3.28
N THR A 250 15.86 -15.67 2.32
CA THR A 250 16.53 -16.95 2.61
C THR A 250 18.04 -16.82 2.62
N ARG A 251 18.69 -17.71 3.37
CA ARG A 251 20.15 -17.84 3.41
C ARG A 251 20.66 -18.65 2.20
N SER A 252 20.31 -18.26 0.97
CA SER A 252 20.86 -18.93 -0.22
C SER A 252 22.30 -18.49 -0.52
N MET A 253 23.15 -19.44 -0.91
CA MET A 253 24.51 -19.19 -1.43
C MET A 253 24.55 -18.94 -2.94
N SER A 254 23.41 -18.99 -3.64
CA SER A 254 23.33 -18.68 -5.07
C SER A 254 23.13 -17.17 -5.33
N SER A 255 23.40 -16.76 -6.56
CA SER A 255 23.53 -15.37 -7.03
C SER A 255 22.26 -14.50 -6.97
N SER A 256 21.09 -15.05 -6.60
CA SER A 256 19.84 -14.29 -6.42
C SER A 256 19.51 -14.10 -4.94
N ARG A 257 20.33 -13.33 -4.22
CA ARG A 257 19.96 -12.84 -2.88
C ARG A 257 18.86 -11.77 -3.05
N GLY A 258 17.70 -12.00 -2.46
CA GLY A 258 16.58 -11.05 -2.54
C GLY A 258 15.35 -11.56 -1.80
N TRP A 259 14.38 -10.67 -1.60
CA TRP A 259 13.08 -11.00 -1.03
C TRP A 259 12.25 -11.87 -1.99
N SER A 260 11.70 -12.99 -1.50
CA SER A 260 10.77 -13.83 -2.24
C SER A 260 9.37 -13.79 -1.61
N ILE A 261 8.34 -13.79 -2.45
CA ILE A 261 6.94 -13.82 -2.00
C ILE A 261 6.62 -15.24 -1.53
N LYS A 262 6.19 -15.38 -0.28
CA LYS A 262 5.69 -16.64 0.28
C LYS A 262 4.17 -16.74 0.13
N SER A 263 3.45 -15.70 0.51
CA SER A 263 1.99 -15.65 0.44
C SER A 263 1.53 -14.22 0.18
N PHE A 264 0.34 -14.05 -0.36
CA PHE A 264 -0.23 -12.74 -0.65
C PHE A 264 -1.76 -12.78 -0.71
N THR A 265 -2.39 -11.63 -0.53
CA THR A 265 -3.83 -11.47 -0.70
C THR A 265 -4.17 -10.02 -1.05
N PRO A 266 -5.15 -9.76 -1.94
CA PRO A 266 -5.95 -10.72 -2.69
C PRO A 266 -5.18 -11.39 -3.84
N GLU A 267 -5.74 -12.47 -4.40
CA GLU A 267 -5.14 -13.21 -5.54
C GLU A 267 -5.07 -12.38 -6.83
N ASN A 268 -6.09 -11.55 -7.06
CA ASN A 268 -6.16 -10.66 -8.21
C ASN A 268 -6.78 -9.32 -7.79
N ILE A 269 -5.91 -8.36 -7.48
CA ILE A 269 -6.31 -7.02 -7.05
C ILE A 269 -7.15 -6.28 -8.11
N CYS A 270 -6.96 -6.57 -9.40
CA CYS A 270 -7.67 -5.90 -10.49
C CYS A 270 -9.17 -6.21 -10.52
N ILE A 271 -9.58 -7.37 -10.00
CA ILE A 271 -10.99 -7.75 -9.91
C ILE A 271 -11.55 -7.63 -8.48
N ALA A 272 -10.69 -7.64 -7.46
CA ALA A 272 -11.09 -7.53 -6.06
C ALA A 272 -11.63 -6.13 -5.72
N VAL A 273 -11.04 -5.07 -6.28
CA VAL A 273 -11.46 -3.69 -5.99
C VAL A 273 -12.54 -3.26 -6.97
N ILE A 274 -13.74 -3.01 -6.44
CA ILE A 274 -14.84 -2.33 -7.15
C ILE A 274 -15.41 -1.29 -6.19
N GLN A 275 -15.24 -0.01 -6.50
CA GLN A 275 -15.68 1.08 -5.64
C GLN A 275 -16.73 1.97 -6.32
N GLN A 276 -17.70 2.44 -5.54
CA GLN A 276 -18.75 3.34 -6.01
C GLN A 276 -18.23 4.75 -6.27
N THR A 277 -17.27 5.21 -5.46
CA THR A 277 -16.64 6.52 -5.61
C THR A 277 -15.12 6.41 -5.58
N GLY A 278 -14.45 7.17 -6.45
CA GLY A 278 -13.00 7.18 -6.63
C GLY A 278 -12.51 6.28 -7.77
N SER A 279 -11.19 6.28 -7.97
CA SER A 279 -10.58 5.81 -9.22
C SER A 279 -10.34 4.30 -9.35
N GLY A 280 -10.52 3.54 -8.26
CA GLY A 280 -10.07 2.14 -8.20
C GLY A 280 -8.53 2.02 -8.16
N VAL A 281 -8.02 0.82 -8.46
CA VAL A 281 -6.60 0.44 -8.33
C VAL A 281 -5.68 1.31 -9.18
N CYS A 282 -6.04 1.52 -10.45
CA CYS A 282 -5.12 2.08 -11.44
C CYS A 282 -5.29 3.57 -11.74
N GLY A 283 -6.20 4.25 -11.05
CA GLY A 283 -6.51 5.64 -11.38
C GLY A 283 -7.57 5.76 -12.48
N PHE A 284 -8.14 6.96 -12.65
CA PHE A 284 -9.20 7.19 -13.63
C PHE A 284 -8.72 6.97 -15.07
N ASN A 285 -9.64 6.55 -15.95
CA ASN A 285 -9.40 6.34 -17.38
C ASN A 285 -8.26 5.37 -17.71
N SER A 286 -7.93 4.48 -16.78
CA SER A 286 -6.98 3.39 -16.97
C SER A 286 -7.68 2.06 -16.70
N TYR A 287 -7.09 0.94 -17.12
CA TYR A 287 -7.56 -0.38 -16.72
C TYR A 287 -6.43 -1.23 -16.13
N CYS A 288 -6.80 -2.06 -15.17
CA CYS A 288 -5.90 -2.94 -14.42
C CYS A 288 -5.83 -4.31 -15.07
N LYS A 289 -4.63 -4.75 -15.43
CA LYS A 289 -4.35 -6.13 -15.83
C LYS A 289 -3.45 -6.79 -14.79
N LEU A 290 -3.73 -8.03 -14.41
CA LEU A 290 -2.85 -8.73 -13.47
C LEU A 290 -1.50 -9.02 -14.14
N GLY A 291 -0.42 -8.53 -13.55
CA GLY A 291 0.96 -8.71 -14.01
C GLY A 291 1.77 -9.65 -13.12
N ASP A 292 3.08 -9.65 -13.36
CA ASP A 292 4.04 -10.49 -12.63
C ASP A 292 4.03 -10.20 -11.12
N GLY A 293 4.29 -11.24 -10.32
CA GLY A 293 4.27 -11.13 -8.86
C GLY A 293 2.90 -10.72 -8.30
N LYS A 294 1.83 -10.93 -9.08
CA LYS A 294 0.44 -10.63 -8.71
C LYS A 294 0.25 -9.14 -8.41
N ARG A 295 0.97 -8.31 -9.18
CA ARG A 295 0.90 -6.85 -9.11
C ARG A 295 -0.09 -6.33 -10.16
N PRO A 296 -0.80 -5.22 -9.89
CA PRO A 296 -1.58 -4.55 -10.91
C PRO A 296 -0.64 -3.91 -11.94
N ASN A 297 -0.88 -4.18 -13.21
CA ASN A 297 -0.33 -3.43 -14.31
C ASN A 297 -1.40 -2.46 -14.81
N CYS A 298 -1.12 -1.16 -14.70
CA CYS A 298 -2.07 -0.10 -15.01
C CYS A 298 -1.82 0.43 -16.41
N ILE A 299 -2.81 0.27 -17.29
CA ILE A 299 -2.66 0.51 -18.72
C ILE A 299 -3.63 1.60 -19.16
N CYS A 300 -3.13 2.56 -19.93
CA CYS A 300 -3.98 3.54 -20.61
C CYS A 300 -4.63 2.90 -21.85
N PRO A 301 -5.93 3.10 -22.07
CA PRO A 301 -6.58 2.64 -23.29
C PRO A 301 -6.04 3.37 -24.53
N PRO A 302 -6.25 2.83 -25.74
CA PRO A 302 -5.79 3.46 -26.98
C PRO A 302 -6.24 4.92 -27.10
N GLY A 303 -5.30 5.82 -27.45
CA GLY A 303 -5.55 7.26 -27.52
C GLY A 303 -5.46 8.00 -26.18
N TYR A 304 -5.07 7.33 -25.09
CA TYR A 304 -4.88 7.93 -23.77
C TYR A 304 -3.42 7.82 -23.34
N ALA A 305 -3.00 8.75 -22.48
CA ALA A 305 -1.64 8.82 -21.94
C ALA A 305 -1.66 8.98 -20.42
N LEU A 306 -0.57 8.58 -19.76
CA LEU A 306 -0.42 8.70 -18.31
C LEU A 306 -0.49 10.17 -17.86
N LEU A 307 -1.18 10.43 -16.75
CA LEU A 307 -1.19 11.76 -16.12
C LEU A 307 0.20 12.17 -15.62
N ASP A 308 0.95 11.21 -15.08
CA ASP A 308 2.33 11.38 -14.64
C ASP A 308 3.14 10.15 -15.06
N SER A 309 4.20 10.35 -15.85
CA SER A 309 5.07 9.28 -16.32
C SER A 309 5.84 8.57 -15.20
N LYS A 310 5.88 9.16 -13.99
CA LYS A 310 6.49 8.55 -12.80
C LYS A 310 5.48 7.79 -11.93
N ASN A 311 4.18 7.89 -12.23
CA ASN A 311 3.12 7.26 -11.47
C ASN A 311 2.12 6.53 -12.39
N GLU A 312 2.48 5.30 -12.75
CA GLU A 312 1.67 4.43 -13.62
C GLU A 312 0.26 4.16 -13.08
N MET A 313 0.08 4.21 -11.76
CA MET A 313 -1.23 4.00 -11.12
C MET A 313 -2.00 5.31 -10.90
N GLY A 314 -1.50 6.45 -11.42
CA GLY A 314 -2.13 7.77 -11.27
C GLY A 314 -3.34 7.97 -12.17
N GLY A 315 -3.56 7.08 -13.13
CA GLY A 315 -4.60 7.20 -14.15
C GLY A 315 -4.11 7.88 -15.43
N CYS A 316 -5.04 8.03 -16.37
CA CYS A 316 -4.76 8.51 -17.71
C CYS A 316 -5.63 9.71 -18.07
N TYR A 317 -5.16 10.50 -19.03
CA TYR A 317 -5.95 11.50 -19.73
C TYR A 317 -6.09 11.12 -21.20
N ARG A 318 -7.18 11.58 -21.80
CA ARG A 318 -7.43 11.45 -23.23
C ARG A 318 -6.46 12.36 -24.01
N ASN A 319 -5.64 11.79 -24.88
CA ASN A 319 -4.63 12.53 -25.66
C ASN A 319 -5.16 12.97 -27.03
N PHE A 320 -6.42 13.41 -27.09
CA PHE A 320 -7.04 13.97 -28.30
C PHE A 320 -8.28 14.81 -27.92
N LEU A 321 -8.73 15.65 -28.85
CA LEU A 321 -9.90 16.49 -28.64
C LEU A 321 -11.20 15.66 -28.66
N PRO A 322 -12.09 15.81 -27.65
CA PRO A 322 -13.39 15.14 -27.60
C PRO A 322 -14.29 15.56 -28.77
N GLN A 323 -15.35 14.77 -28.98
CA GLN A 323 -16.42 15.14 -29.89
C GLN A 323 -17.20 16.34 -29.33
N ASN A 324 -17.38 17.37 -30.15
CA ASN A 324 -18.27 18.49 -29.94
C ASN A 324 -19.73 18.09 -30.22
N CYS A 325 -20.56 18.19 -29.18
CA CYS A 325 -22.00 17.94 -29.27
C CYS A 325 -22.76 18.96 -30.15
N LYS A 326 -22.16 20.09 -30.52
CA LYS A 326 -22.82 21.16 -31.30
C LYS A 326 -22.71 20.97 -32.82
N ASP A 327 -21.63 20.35 -33.29
CA ASP A 327 -21.27 20.34 -34.72
C ASP A 327 -21.85 19.15 -35.51
N GLY A 328 -22.84 18.46 -34.93
CA GLY A 328 -23.69 17.49 -35.62
C GLY A 328 -22.94 16.31 -36.24
N SER A 329 -23.42 15.84 -37.40
CA SER A 329 -22.98 14.60 -38.04
C SER A 329 -21.59 14.66 -38.69
N GLN A 330 -21.06 15.85 -38.98
CA GLN A 330 -19.73 16.00 -39.61
C GLN A 330 -18.60 15.54 -38.70
N GLU A 331 -18.81 15.60 -37.37
CA GLU A 331 -17.81 15.13 -36.41
C GLU A 331 -17.74 13.62 -36.27
N ILE A 332 -18.84 12.89 -36.51
CA ILE A 332 -18.89 11.42 -36.35
C ILE A 332 -17.79 10.76 -37.21
N ASN A 333 -17.57 11.28 -38.41
CA ASN A 333 -16.56 10.77 -39.36
C ASN A 333 -15.11 10.99 -38.90
N GLN A 334 -14.89 11.74 -37.82
CA GLN A 334 -13.56 12.01 -37.26
C GLN A 334 -13.21 11.03 -36.13
N PHE A 335 -14.13 10.12 -35.76
CA PHE A 335 -13.92 9.14 -34.70
C PHE A 335 -14.07 7.72 -35.22
N ASP A 336 -13.34 6.81 -34.61
CA ASP A 336 -13.49 5.37 -34.78
C ASP A 336 -13.28 4.67 -33.43
N PHE A 337 -13.34 3.34 -33.42
CA PHE A 337 -13.15 2.53 -32.24
C PHE A 337 -11.91 1.66 -32.33
N GLN A 338 -11.17 1.61 -31.23
CA GLN A 338 -10.21 0.55 -30.95
C GLN A 338 -10.88 -0.50 -30.08
N VAL A 339 -10.65 -1.77 -30.40
CA VAL A 339 -11.32 -2.89 -29.74
C VAL A 339 -10.39 -3.52 -28.71
N LEU A 340 -10.88 -3.68 -27.48
CA LEU A 340 -10.24 -4.46 -26.44
C LEU A 340 -11.15 -5.63 -26.04
N GLN A 341 -10.54 -6.78 -25.77
CA GLN A 341 -11.23 -7.96 -25.25
C GLN A 341 -11.02 -8.07 -23.75
N ASP A 342 -12.03 -8.60 -23.06
CA ASP A 342 -12.02 -8.86 -21.63
C ASP A 342 -11.79 -7.60 -20.78
N VAL A 343 -12.23 -6.44 -21.28
CA VAL A 343 -12.08 -5.14 -20.61
C VAL A 343 -13.42 -4.53 -20.27
N ASP A 344 -13.53 -3.98 -19.06
CA ASP A 344 -14.69 -3.19 -18.63
C ASP A 344 -14.28 -2.14 -17.56
N TRP A 345 -15.10 -1.11 -17.42
CA TRP A 345 -15.05 -0.10 -16.35
C TRP A 345 -16.38 -0.08 -15.59
N PRO A 346 -16.65 -1.08 -14.74
CA PRO A 346 -17.94 -1.19 -14.07
C PRO A 346 -18.29 0.05 -13.26
N LEU A 347 -19.59 0.33 -13.16
CA LEU A 347 -20.16 1.48 -12.45
C LEU A 347 -19.87 2.85 -13.09
N SER A 348 -19.24 2.86 -14.28
CA SER A 348 -19.07 4.08 -15.09
C SER A 348 -20.12 4.20 -16.21
N ASP A 349 -21.14 3.35 -16.15
CA ASP A 349 -22.24 3.29 -17.11
C ASP A 349 -23.18 4.48 -16.90
N TYR A 350 -23.63 5.10 -17.99
CA TYR A 350 -24.72 6.08 -17.94
C TYR A 350 -25.96 5.65 -18.73
N GLU A 351 -25.82 4.67 -19.62
CA GLU A 351 -26.91 4.05 -20.38
C GLU A 351 -26.67 2.54 -20.55
N TYR A 352 -27.78 1.79 -20.63
CA TYR A 352 -27.80 0.34 -20.85
C TYR A 352 -28.92 -0.04 -21.83
N PHE A 353 -28.62 -0.93 -22.76
CA PHE A 353 -29.55 -1.45 -23.77
C PHE A 353 -29.48 -2.98 -23.86
N PRO A 354 -30.59 -3.69 -23.60
CA PRO A 354 -30.68 -5.13 -23.84
C PRO A 354 -31.10 -5.45 -25.28
N ASN A 355 -30.82 -6.67 -25.73
CA ASN A 355 -31.26 -7.25 -27.00
C ASN A 355 -30.85 -6.47 -28.26
N VAL A 356 -29.64 -5.90 -28.26
CA VAL A 356 -29.08 -5.18 -29.40
C VAL A 356 -27.92 -5.93 -30.04
N THR A 357 -27.59 -5.60 -31.29
CA THR A 357 -26.42 -6.18 -31.96
C THR A 357 -25.14 -5.44 -31.58
N LYS A 358 -24.00 -6.13 -31.70
CA LYS A 358 -22.67 -5.55 -31.50
C LYS A 358 -22.45 -4.29 -32.36
N ASP A 359 -22.85 -4.35 -33.63
CA ASP A 359 -22.74 -3.22 -34.56
C ASP A 359 -23.66 -2.06 -34.20
N TRP A 360 -24.87 -2.35 -33.69
CA TRP A 360 -25.77 -1.31 -33.21
C TRP A 360 -25.15 -0.58 -32.01
N CYS A 361 -24.62 -1.31 -31.02
CA CYS A 361 -23.97 -0.75 -29.85
C CYS A 361 -22.80 0.19 -30.22
N ARG A 362 -21.97 -0.25 -31.16
CA ARG A 362 -20.86 0.55 -31.69
C ARG A 362 -21.37 1.84 -32.36
N LYS A 363 -22.36 1.74 -33.25
CA LYS A 363 -22.88 2.90 -34.00
C LYS A 363 -23.60 3.91 -33.11
N ASP A 364 -24.38 3.44 -32.14
CA ASP A 364 -25.09 4.30 -31.20
C ASP A 364 -24.11 5.13 -30.35
N CYS A 365 -23.07 4.48 -29.81
CA CYS A 365 -22.00 5.18 -29.09
C CYS A 365 -21.19 6.12 -30.00
N LEU A 366 -20.96 5.76 -31.27
CA LEU A 366 -20.25 6.65 -32.20
C LEU A 366 -21.02 7.96 -32.42
N ALA A 367 -22.34 7.88 -32.54
CA ALA A 367 -23.22 9.02 -32.76
C ALA A 367 -23.37 9.92 -31.51
N ASP A 368 -23.20 9.36 -30.31
CA ASP A 368 -23.31 10.08 -29.05
C ASP A 368 -21.98 10.73 -28.62
N CYS A 369 -21.97 12.07 -28.53
CA CYS A 369 -20.80 12.84 -28.11
C CYS A 369 -20.40 12.63 -26.63
N PHE A 370 -21.30 12.12 -25.78
CA PHE A 370 -21.01 11.78 -24.38
C PHE A 370 -20.46 10.38 -24.22
N CYS A 371 -20.53 9.54 -25.26
CA CYS A 371 -20.05 8.17 -25.19
C CYS A 371 -18.56 8.12 -25.48
N ASP A 372 -17.77 7.78 -24.47
CA ASP A 372 -16.32 7.58 -24.60
C ASP A 372 -15.97 6.11 -24.84
N VAL A 373 -16.77 5.19 -24.25
CA VAL A 373 -16.58 3.74 -24.38
C VAL A 373 -17.94 3.06 -24.50
N ALA A 374 -18.07 2.15 -25.45
CA ALA A 374 -19.15 1.17 -25.48
C ALA A 374 -18.64 -0.19 -25.03
N ILE A 375 -19.40 -0.88 -24.20
CA ILE A 375 -19.15 -2.25 -23.79
C ILE A 375 -20.25 -3.14 -24.33
N PHE A 376 -19.87 -4.25 -24.94
CA PHE A 376 -20.80 -5.24 -25.46
C PHE A 376 -20.51 -6.61 -24.84
N ARG A 377 -21.56 -7.31 -24.43
CA ARG A 377 -21.51 -8.71 -24.03
C ARG A 377 -22.35 -9.54 -24.99
N ASP A 378 -21.80 -10.68 -25.39
CA ASP A 378 -22.52 -11.64 -26.23
C ASP A 378 -23.83 -12.06 -25.54
N GLY A 379 -24.93 -12.08 -26.29
CA GLY A 379 -26.29 -12.13 -25.74
C GLY A 379 -27.07 -10.83 -25.91
N GLY A 380 -26.39 -9.74 -26.30
CA GLY A 380 -27.03 -8.52 -26.78
C GLY A 380 -27.11 -7.38 -25.76
N ASP A 381 -26.29 -7.43 -24.71
CA ASP A 381 -26.17 -6.34 -23.75
C ASP A 381 -25.16 -5.30 -24.23
N CYS A 382 -25.56 -4.04 -24.19
CA CYS A 382 -24.74 -2.88 -24.52
C CYS A 382 -24.76 -1.87 -23.38
N TRP A 383 -23.60 -1.39 -22.96
CA TRP A 383 -23.45 -0.28 -22.01
C TRP A 383 -22.65 0.86 -22.63
N LYS A 384 -23.08 2.09 -22.38
CA LYS A 384 -22.32 3.29 -22.75
C LYS A 384 -21.73 3.93 -21.50
N LYS A 385 -20.48 4.33 -21.59
CA LYS A 385 -19.72 4.92 -20.50
C LYS A 385 -19.21 6.30 -20.86
N ARG A 386 -19.15 7.15 -19.84
CA ARG A 386 -18.67 8.53 -19.91
C ARG A 386 -17.54 8.75 -18.91
N MET A 387 -16.66 9.69 -19.21
CA MET A 387 -15.62 10.09 -18.28
C MET A 387 -16.14 10.76 -17.00
N PRO A 388 -15.37 10.67 -15.89
CA PRO A 388 -14.18 9.83 -15.72
C PRO A 388 -14.53 8.34 -15.59
N LEU A 389 -13.73 7.48 -16.21
CA LEU A 389 -13.91 6.02 -16.12
C LEU A 389 -13.21 5.47 -14.87
N SER A 390 -13.94 4.71 -14.06
CA SER A 390 -13.47 4.09 -12.81
C SER A 390 -13.48 2.56 -12.91
N ASN A 391 -12.77 1.90 -11.99
CA ASN A 391 -12.77 0.43 -11.86
C ASN A 391 -12.37 -0.33 -13.12
N GLY A 392 -11.54 0.27 -13.99
CA GLY A 392 -11.10 -0.37 -15.22
C GLY A 392 -10.33 -1.66 -14.93
N LYS A 393 -10.70 -2.75 -15.59
CA LYS A 393 -10.07 -4.06 -15.42
C LYS A 393 -10.00 -4.85 -16.72
N ASN A 394 -8.99 -5.69 -16.82
CA ASN A 394 -8.74 -6.65 -17.87
C ASN A 394 -8.53 -8.03 -17.24
N ASP A 395 -9.48 -8.94 -17.42
CA ASP A 395 -9.44 -10.31 -16.90
C ASP A 395 -10.42 -11.18 -17.69
N THR A 396 -10.07 -12.44 -17.97
CA THR A 396 -10.92 -13.35 -18.76
C THR A 396 -12.30 -13.58 -18.16
N SER A 397 -12.48 -13.38 -16.83
CA SER A 397 -13.79 -13.44 -16.17
C SER A 397 -14.70 -12.24 -16.48
N VAL A 398 -14.17 -11.18 -17.08
CA VAL A 398 -14.95 -10.00 -17.49
C VAL A 398 -15.91 -10.37 -18.61
N ASP A 399 -15.44 -11.16 -19.60
CA ASP A 399 -16.25 -11.67 -20.73
C ASP A 399 -17.03 -10.56 -21.46
N ARG A 400 -16.31 -9.51 -21.88
CA ARG A 400 -16.88 -8.34 -22.58
C ARG A 400 -15.93 -7.79 -23.64
N THR A 401 -16.50 -7.30 -24.73
CA THR A 401 -15.78 -6.49 -25.72
C THR A 401 -15.94 -5.01 -25.39
N ALA A 402 -14.82 -4.29 -25.28
CA ALA A 402 -14.81 -2.84 -25.16
C ALA A 402 -14.45 -2.16 -26.48
N PHE A 403 -15.22 -1.14 -26.83
CA PHE A 403 -14.99 -0.24 -27.94
C PHE A 403 -14.56 1.11 -27.39
N ILE A 404 -13.26 1.41 -27.51
CA ILE A 404 -12.66 2.67 -27.06
C ILE A 404 -12.75 3.69 -28.18
N LYS A 405 -13.54 4.74 -27.99
CA LYS A 405 -13.72 5.79 -29.01
C LYS A 405 -12.45 6.63 -29.09
N ILE A 406 -11.89 6.77 -30.29
CA ILE A 406 -10.67 7.52 -30.57
C ILE A 406 -10.86 8.45 -31.76
N ARG A 407 -10.11 9.55 -31.81
CA ARG A 407 -10.10 10.45 -32.97
C ARG A 407 -9.16 9.90 -34.06
N ILE A 408 -9.63 9.88 -35.30
CA ILE A 408 -8.85 9.46 -36.46
C ILE A 408 -7.74 10.51 -36.71
N GLY A 409 -6.49 10.06 -36.83
CA GLY A 409 -5.35 10.92 -37.17
C GLY A 409 -4.84 11.82 -36.04
N GLY A 410 -5.31 11.65 -34.79
CA GLY A 410 -4.75 12.32 -33.62
C GLY A 410 -3.68 11.46 -32.95
N GLY A 411 -2.43 11.93 -32.95
CA GLY A 411 -1.32 11.39 -32.15
C GLY A 411 -1.14 12.15 -30.85
#